data_AF-A0AAF0AIQ6-F1
#
_entry.id   AF-A0AAF0AIQ6-F1
#
_cell.length_a   1.000
_cell.length_b   1.000
_cell.length_c   1.000
_cell.angle_alpha   90.00
_cell.angle_beta   90.00
_cell.angle_gamma   90.00
#
_symmetry.space_group_name_H-M   'P 1'
#
loop_
_entity.id
_entity.type
_entity.pdbx_description
1 polymer ?
#
loop_
_entity_poly.entity_id
_entity_poly.type
_entity_poly.pdbx_seq_one_letter_code
_entity_poly.pdbx_strand_id
1 'polypeptide(L)'
;MKAADIVMQSYGRCCASDGFFDSFYDHFLASSPEIRDKFANTNMAGQKLLLRQGILNVVLHARGMPDTKLKALGCSHSRKGMNIRPELYTLWFNALAATIREHDKQSTTEIIQAWREVVSKSVEVIIAEY
;
A
#
# COMPACT_ATOMS: atom_id res chain seq x y z
N MET A 1 -4.91 7.59 20.43
CA MET A 1 -3.62 7.32 19.74
C MET A 1 -3.68 7.93 18.34
N LYS A 2 -2.61 8.50 17.78
CA LYS A 2 -2.68 9.04 16.40
C LYS A 2 -2.80 7.88 15.42
N ALA A 3 -3.55 8.05 14.32
CA ALA A 3 -3.75 7.02 13.30
C ALA A 3 -2.41 6.45 12.78
N ALA A 4 -1.41 7.32 12.60
CA ALA A 4 -0.08 6.91 12.14
C ALA A 4 0.66 5.96 13.13
N ASP A 5 0.44 6.12 14.44
CA ASP A 5 1.06 5.24 15.44
C ASP A 5 0.36 3.87 15.46
N ILE A 6 -0.98 3.85 15.34
CA ILE A 6 -1.77 2.61 15.19
C ILE A 6 -1.29 1.82 13.97
N VAL A 7 -1.18 2.51 12.82
CA VAL A 7 -0.72 1.92 11.56
C VAL A 7 0.71 1.41 11.68
N MET A 8 1.63 2.15 12.32
CA MET A 8 3.01 1.69 12.50
C MET A 8 3.09 0.40 13.33
N GLN A 9 2.31 0.29 14.40
CA GLN A 9 2.26 -0.93 15.22
C GLN A 9 1.67 -2.11 14.45
N SER A 10 0.54 -1.89 13.76
CA SER A 10 -0.10 -2.90 12.90
C SER A 10 0.84 -3.36 11.78
N TYR A 11 1.56 -2.43 11.14
CA TYR A 11 2.52 -2.75 10.09
C TYR A 11 3.70 -3.57 10.60
N GLY A 12 4.18 -3.27 11.82
CA GLY A 12 5.21 -4.07 12.48
C GLY A 12 4.78 -5.52 12.68
N ARG A 13 3.54 -5.76 13.14
CA ARG A 13 2.97 -7.10 13.29
C ARG A 13 2.79 -7.82 11.95
N CYS A 14 2.29 -7.10 10.93
CA CYS A 14 2.17 -7.64 9.57
C CYS A 14 3.54 -8.07 9.01
N CYS A 15 4.57 -7.23 9.17
CA CYS A 15 5.94 -7.55 8.71
C CYS A 15 6.59 -8.72 9.47
N ALA A 16 6.13 -9.01 10.69
CA ALA A 16 6.59 -10.15 11.48
C ALA A 16 5.81 -11.43 11.18
N SER A 17 4.72 -11.35 10.42
CA SER A 17 3.99 -12.51 9.93
C SER A 17 4.58 -12.97 8.60
N ASP A 18 4.99 -14.23 8.56
CA ASP A 18 5.43 -14.87 7.31
C ASP A 18 4.31 -14.82 6.26
N GLY A 19 4.69 -14.64 5.00
CA GLY A 19 3.77 -14.63 3.86
C GLY A 19 2.95 -13.34 3.68
N PHE A 20 3.05 -12.32 4.54
CA PHE A 20 2.22 -11.11 4.43
C PHE A 20 2.23 -10.47 3.03
N PHE A 21 3.41 -10.30 2.43
CA PHE A 21 3.52 -9.71 1.10
C PHE A 21 3.12 -10.67 -0.03
N ASP A 22 3.15 -11.98 0.22
CA ASP A 22 2.64 -12.99 -0.72
C ASP A 22 1.11 -12.90 -0.78
N SER A 23 0.45 -13.00 0.38
CA SER A 23 -1.00 -12.86 0.51
C SER A 23 -1.53 -11.53 -0.02
N PHE A 24 -0.77 -10.44 0.15
CA PHE A 24 -1.11 -9.15 -0.47
C PHE A 24 -1.20 -9.25 -1.99
N TYR A 25 -0.18 -9.82 -2.63
CA TYR A 25 -0.16 -9.93 -4.09
C TYR A 25 -1.17 -10.94 -4.61
N ASP A 26 -1.43 -12.03 -3.87
CA ASP A 26 -2.49 -12.97 -4.21
C ASP A 26 -3.86 -12.27 -4.26
N HIS A 27 -4.20 -11.48 -3.23
CA HIS A 27 -5.42 -10.67 -3.24
C HIS A 27 -5.44 -9.61 -4.33
N PHE A 28 -4.32 -8.90 -4.52
CA PHE A 28 -4.30 -7.78 -5.45
C PHE A 28 -4.36 -8.24 -6.91
N LEU A 29 -3.62 -9.29 -7.28
CA LEU A 29 -3.67 -9.88 -8.62
C LEU A 29 -5.01 -10.59 -8.89
N ALA A 30 -5.67 -11.12 -7.87
CA ALA A 30 -7.02 -11.67 -8.02
C ALA A 30 -8.09 -10.59 -8.25
N SER A 31 -7.85 -9.34 -7.82
CA SER A 31 -8.86 -8.28 -7.79
C SER A 31 -9.33 -7.78 -9.17
N SER A 32 -8.50 -7.88 -10.21
CA SER A 32 -8.85 -7.43 -11.57
C SER A 32 -7.88 -8.00 -12.63
N PRO A 33 -8.37 -8.35 -13.84
CA PRO A 33 -7.50 -8.66 -14.98
C PRO A 33 -6.50 -7.55 -15.30
N GLU A 34 -6.93 -6.28 -15.22
CA GLU A 34 -6.05 -5.14 -15.48
C GLU A 34 -4.87 -5.08 -14.50
N ILE A 35 -5.10 -5.42 -13.22
CA ILE A 35 -4.02 -5.50 -12.24
C ILE A 35 -3.04 -6.62 -12.63
N ARG A 36 -3.54 -7.80 -13.02
CA ARG A 36 -2.65 -8.88 -13.49
C ARG A 36 -1.80 -8.45 -14.67
N ASP A 37 -2.39 -7.77 -15.64
CA ASP A 37 -1.68 -7.31 -16.83
C ASP A 37 -0.57 -6.31 -16.48
N LYS A 38 -0.81 -5.41 -15.50
CA LYS A 38 0.22 -4.47 -15.01
C LYS A 38 1.43 -5.16 -14.37
N PHE A 39 1.27 -6.39 -13.87
CA PHE A 39 2.32 -7.16 -13.21
C PHE A 39 2.84 -8.35 -14.02
N ALA A 40 2.33 -8.59 -15.24
CA ALA A 40 2.65 -9.79 -16.04
C ALA A 40 4.15 -9.99 -16.30
N ASN A 41 4.92 -8.91 -16.37
CA ASN A 41 6.37 -8.92 -16.63
C ASN A 41 7.17 -8.39 -15.43
N THR A 42 6.66 -8.57 -14.20
CA THR A 42 7.30 -8.06 -12.99
C THR A 42 8.05 -9.16 -12.23
N ASN A 43 9.29 -8.89 -11.82
CA ASN A 43 9.99 -9.72 -10.84
C ASN A 43 9.32 -9.58 -9.47
N MET A 44 8.41 -10.50 -9.14
CA MET A 44 7.59 -10.42 -7.93
C MET A 44 8.40 -10.50 -6.63
N ALA A 45 9.55 -11.16 -6.62
CA ALA A 45 10.42 -11.20 -5.43
C ALA A 45 10.97 -9.79 -5.12
N GLY A 46 11.48 -9.09 -6.14
CA GLY A 46 11.92 -7.70 -6.01
C GLY A 46 10.75 -6.75 -5.71
N GLN A 47 9.59 -6.99 -6.33
CA GLN A 47 8.41 -6.16 -6.16
C GLN A 47 7.87 -6.18 -4.72
N LYS A 48 7.91 -7.33 -4.03
CA LYS A 48 7.54 -7.44 -2.61
C LYS A 48 8.43 -6.59 -1.70
N LEU A 49 9.73 -6.51 -2.00
CA LEU A 49 10.66 -5.63 -1.29
C LEU A 49 10.34 -4.14 -1.53
N LEU A 50 10.01 -3.78 -2.78
CA LEU A 50 9.59 -2.41 -3.13
C LEU A 50 8.29 -2.04 -2.43
N LEU A 51 7.31 -2.95 -2.35
CA LEU A 51 6.07 -2.73 -1.64
C LEU A 51 6.31 -2.49 -0.14
N ARG A 52 7.17 -3.30 0.49
CA ARG A 52 7.55 -3.12 1.90
C ARG A 52 8.11 -1.71 2.15
N GLN A 53 8.96 -1.21 1.26
CA GLN A 53 9.51 0.14 1.34
C GLN A 53 8.45 1.22 1.05
N GLY A 54 7.56 0.96 0.09
CA GLY A 54 6.47 1.86 -0.28
C GLY A 54 5.50 2.10 0.88
N ILE A 55 5.02 1.03 1.53
CA ILE A 55 4.16 1.13 2.70
C ILE A 55 4.88 1.86 3.85
N LEU A 56 6.17 1.57 4.08
CA LEU A 56 6.94 2.30 5.09
C LEU A 56 7.00 3.81 4.80
N ASN A 57 7.18 4.21 3.53
CA ASN A 57 7.19 5.63 3.16
C ASN A 57 5.83 6.31 3.43
N VAL A 58 4.71 5.61 3.17
CA VAL A 58 3.35 6.07 3.51
C VAL A 58 3.21 6.31 5.02
N VAL A 59 3.67 5.37 5.85
CA VAL A 59 3.63 5.50 7.32
C VAL A 59 4.52 6.66 7.80
N LEU A 60 5.74 6.78 7.25
CA LEU A 60 6.67 7.85 7.62
C LEU A 60 6.13 9.23 7.26
N HIS A 61 5.52 9.38 6.08
CA HIS A 61 4.85 10.62 5.67
C HIS A 61 3.71 10.99 6.64
N ALA A 62 2.86 10.03 7.03
CA ALA A 62 1.80 10.26 8.01
C ALA A 62 2.32 10.64 9.41
N ARG A 63 3.59 10.36 9.71
CA ARG A 63 4.29 10.80 10.94
C ARG A 63 5.05 12.13 10.78
N GLY A 64 4.88 12.83 9.65
CA GLY A 64 5.42 14.17 9.43
C GLY A 64 6.71 14.23 8.61
N MET A 65 7.13 13.13 7.98
CA MET A 65 8.25 13.18 7.04
C MET A 65 7.85 13.88 5.72
N PRO A 66 8.78 14.54 5.02
CA PRO A 66 8.49 15.23 3.76
C PRO A 66 7.88 14.32 2.68
N ASP A 67 7.04 14.91 1.83
CA ASP A 67 6.32 14.21 0.75
C ASP A 67 7.20 13.85 -0.46
N THR A 68 8.49 14.21 -0.47
CA THR A 68 9.42 14.02 -1.59
C THR A 68 9.42 12.60 -2.15
N LYS A 69 9.37 11.59 -1.27
CA LYS A 69 9.31 10.18 -1.70
C LYS A 69 7.96 9.80 -2.31
N LEU A 70 6.85 10.37 -1.80
CA LEU A 70 5.52 10.12 -2.36
C LEU A 70 5.34 10.81 -3.71
N LYS A 71 5.87 12.02 -3.89
CA LYS A 71 5.90 12.70 -5.20
C LYS A 71 6.71 11.91 -6.22
N ALA A 72 7.88 11.40 -5.85
CA ALA A 72 8.66 10.53 -6.72
C ALA A 72 7.88 9.25 -7.12
N LEU A 73 7.14 8.66 -6.18
CA LEU A 73 6.21 7.56 -6.49
C LEU A 73 5.09 8.02 -7.44
N GLY A 74 4.48 9.17 -7.20
CA GLY A 74 3.50 9.81 -8.08
C GLY A 74 4.00 9.93 -9.52
N CYS A 75 5.15 10.55 -9.74
CA CYS A 75 5.76 10.67 -11.06
C CYS A 75 5.93 9.30 -11.76
N SER A 76 6.39 8.29 -11.03
CA SER A 76 6.55 6.93 -11.59
C SER A 76 5.22 6.26 -11.92
N HIS A 77 4.15 6.53 -11.16
CA HIS A 77 2.81 5.95 -11.36
C HIS A 77 1.93 6.77 -12.31
N SER A 78 2.36 7.99 -12.67
CA SER A 78 1.65 8.92 -13.54
C SER A 78 1.36 8.37 -14.93
N ARG A 79 0.52 9.08 -15.71
CA ARG A 79 0.25 8.77 -17.12
C ARG A 79 1.52 8.68 -17.97
N LYS A 80 2.55 9.47 -17.62
CA LYS A 80 3.85 9.49 -18.32
C LYS A 80 4.79 8.37 -17.88
N GLY A 81 4.53 7.77 -16.71
CA GLY A 81 5.26 6.63 -16.18
C GLY A 81 4.50 5.33 -16.46
N MET A 82 4.17 4.59 -15.40
CA MET A 82 3.49 3.29 -15.47
C MET A 82 1.99 3.39 -15.81
N ASN A 83 1.44 4.61 -15.87
CA ASN A 83 0.05 4.88 -16.20
C ASN A 83 -0.91 4.08 -15.31
N ILE A 84 -0.78 4.25 -14.00
CA ILE A 84 -1.61 3.59 -12.98
C ILE A 84 -2.82 4.48 -12.72
N ARG A 85 -3.99 4.02 -13.20
CA ARG A 85 -5.20 4.83 -13.10
C ARG A 85 -5.64 5.00 -11.64
N PRO A 86 -6.15 6.19 -11.24
CA PRO A 86 -6.57 6.47 -9.86
C PRO A 86 -7.52 5.43 -9.24
N GLU A 87 -8.39 4.81 -10.04
CA GLU A 87 -9.37 3.83 -9.58
C GLU A 87 -8.69 2.55 -9.03
N LEU A 88 -7.50 2.23 -9.52
CA LEU A 88 -6.74 1.04 -9.12
C LEU A 88 -6.26 1.10 -7.66
N TYR A 89 -6.11 2.29 -7.09
CA TYR A 89 -5.74 2.45 -5.68
C TYR A 89 -6.82 1.98 -4.71
N THR A 90 -8.08 1.95 -5.15
CA THR A 90 -9.18 1.36 -4.35
C THR A 90 -9.02 -0.15 -4.26
N LEU A 91 -8.69 -0.82 -5.37
CA LEU A 91 -8.40 -2.25 -5.39
C LEU A 91 -7.16 -2.57 -4.56
N TRP A 92 -6.12 -1.74 -4.67
CA TRP A 92 -4.89 -1.86 -3.88
C TRP A 92 -5.18 -1.80 -2.38
N PHE A 93 -5.96 -0.81 -1.92
CA PHE A 93 -6.31 -0.70 -0.51
C PHE A 93 -7.18 -1.85 -0.03
N ASN A 94 -8.13 -2.31 -0.84
CA ASN A 94 -8.99 -3.44 -0.49
C ASN A 94 -8.16 -4.72 -0.29
N ALA A 95 -7.19 -4.99 -1.18
CA ALA A 95 -6.25 -6.10 -1.03
C ALA A 95 -5.42 -5.96 0.25
N LEU A 96 -4.84 -4.77 0.50
CA LEU A 96 -4.09 -4.50 1.73
C LEU A 96 -4.95 -4.73 2.99
N ALA A 97 -6.18 -4.24 3.01
CA ALA A 97 -7.08 -4.38 4.15
C ALA A 97 -7.54 -5.83 4.38
N ALA A 98 -7.68 -6.64 3.33
CA ALA A 98 -7.93 -8.07 3.46
C ALA A 98 -6.71 -8.77 4.08
N THR A 99 -5.52 -8.51 3.54
CA THR A 99 -4.28 -9.12 4.02
C THR A 99 -3.94 -8.70 5.46
N ILE A 100 -4.19 -7.45 5.86
CA ILE A 100 -3.99 -7.02 7.26
C ILE A 100 -4.89 -7.82 8.20
N ARG A 101 -6.14 -8.13 7.83
CA ARG A 101 -7.04 -8.93 8.68
C ARG A 101 -6.54 -10.35 8.90
N GLU A 102 -5.82 -10.91 7.93
CA GLU A 102 -5.25 -12.25 8.02
C GLU A 102 -3.97 -12.29 8.86
N HIS A 103 -3.13 -11.27 8.73
CA HIS A 103 -1.77 -11.28 9.27
C HIS A 103 -1.58 -10.47 10.57
N ASP A 104 -2.42 -9.46 10.82
CA ASP A 104 -2.45 -8.76 12.10
C ASP A 104 -3.48 -9.41 13.02
N LYS A 105 -3.03 -10.28 13.94
CA LYS A 105 -3.91 -10.94 14.93
C LYS A 105 -4.65 -9.98 15.86
N GLN A 106 -4.23 -8.72 15.92
CA GLN A 106 -4.90 -7.66 16.68
C GLN A 106 -5.77 -6.77 15.79
N SER A 107 -5.93 -7.10 14.51
CA SER A 107 -6.71 -6.29 13.56
C SER A 107 -8.13 -6.09 14.06
N THR A 108 -8.52 -4.83 14.15
CA THR A 108 -9.87 -4.38 14.48
C THR A 108 -10.39 -3.44 13.40
N THR A 109 -11.69 -3.16 13.41
CA THR A 109 -12.28 -2.12 12.55
C THR A 109 -11.58 -0.77 12.72
N GLU A 110 -11.18 -0.43 13.95
CA GLU A 110 -10.43 0.81 14.24
C GLU A 110 -9.05 0.82 13.56
N ILE A 111 -8.32 -0.30 13.60
CA ILE A 111 -7.02 -0.42 12.92
C ILE A 111 -7.18 -0.28 11.40
N ILE A 112 -8.18 -0.95 10.80
CA ILE A 112 -8.43 -0.83 9.36
C ILE A 112 -8.85 0.60 8.98
N GLN A 113 -9.60 1.29 9.83
CA GLN A 113 -9.97 2.69 9.62
C GLN A 113 -8.76 3.62 9.70
N ALA A 114 -7.84 3.39 10.65
CA ALA A 114 -6.59 4.13 10.73
C ALA A 114 -5.70 3.91 9.49
N TRP A 115 -5.63 2.66 9.00
CA TRP A 115 -4.97 2.35 7.73
C TRP A 115 -5.58 3.09 6.55
N ARG A 116 -6.92 3.13 6.45
CA ARG A 116 -7.63 3.86 5.40
C ARG A 116 -7.28 5.34 5.43
N GLU A 117 -7.32 5.96 6.60
CA GLU A 117 -6.99 7.39 6.76
C GLU A 117 -5.55 7.70 6.31
N VAL A 118 -4.57 6.90 6.75
CA VAL A 118 -3.15 7.10 6.43
C VAL A 118 -2.86 6.87 4.94
N VAL A 119 -3.42 5.81 4.37
CA VAL A 119 -3.24 5.48 2.95
C VAL A 119 -3.90 6.54 2.07
N SER A 120 -5.16 6.93 2.34
CA SER A 120 -5.87 7.90 1.51
C SER A 120 -5.10 9.21 1.36
N LYS A 121 -4.59 9.78 2.46
CA LYS A 121 -3.78 11.01 2.42
C LYS A 121 -2.51 10.87 1.58
N SER A 122 -1.90 9.68 1.58
CA SER A 122 -0.69 9.44 0.78
C SER A 122 -1.01 9.16 -0.69
N VAL A 123 -2.13 8.50 -0.97
CA VAL A 123 -2.63 8.27 -2.32
C VAL A 123 -3.04 9.58 -2.99
N GLU A 124 -3.61 10.54 -2.25
CA GLU A 124 -3.90 11.89 -2.76
C GLU A 124 -2.64 12.59 -3.29
N VAL A 125 -1.51 12.49 -2.59
CA VAL A 125 -0.22 13.04 -3.04
C VAL A 125 0.27 12.35 -4.32
N ILE A 126 0.10 11.02 -4.41
CA ILE A 126 0.52 10.24 -5.57
C ILE A 126 -0.33 10.57 -6.80
N ILE A 127 -1.65 10.67 -6.63
CA ILE A 127 -2.61 10.98 -7.71
C ILE A 127 -2.46 12.42 -8.21
N ALA A 128 -2.00 13.35 -7.36
CA ALA A 128 -1.73 14.73 -7.78
C ALA A 128 -0.68 14.83 -8.90
N GLU A 129 0.15 13.80 -9.08
CA GLU A 129 1.17 13.71 -10.14
C GLU A 129 0.71 12.94 -11.39
N TYR A 130 -0.54 12.45 -11.45
CA TYR A 130 -1.04 11.54 -12.50
C TYR A 130 -1.23 12.19 -13.88
#